data_AF-A0A351ZAA8-F1
#
_entry.id   AF-A0A351ZAA8-F1
#
_cell.length_a   1.000
_cell.length_b   1.000
_cell.length_c   1.000
_cell.angle_alpha   90.00
_cell.angle_beta   90.00
_cell.angle_gamma   90.00
#
_symmetry.space_group_name_H-M   'P 1'
#
loop_
_entity.id
_entity.type
_entity.pdbx_description
1 polymer ?
#
loop_
_entity_poly.entity_id
_entity_poly.type
_entity_poly.pdbx_seq_one_letter_code
_entity_poly.pdbx_strand_id
1 'polypeptide(L)'
;ASTTKRTVALLVDSVGDVIEIPEEKIIAAEQILSELEYVEGVVKTEGGMVLIHDLEKFLSRHEEKALDEALEALNRDERQD
;
A
#
# COMPACT_ATOMS: atom_id res chain seq x y z
N ALA A 1 1.81 -5.14 -7.13
CA ALA A 1 1.15 -3.87 -6.77
C ALA A 1 1.71 -2.76 -7.65
N SER A 2 0.95 -1.70 -7.93
CA SER A 2 1.42 -0.59 -8.77
C SER A 2 1.03 0.74 -8.15
N THR A 3 1.96 1.68 -8.21
CA THR A 3 1.70 3.11 -7.99
C THR A 3 1.83 3.84 -9.33
N THR A 4 1.51 5.13 -9.34
CA THR A 4 1.56 5.99 -10.51
C THR A 4 2.98 6.12 -11.05
N LYS A 5 4.01 5.94 -10.20
CA LYS A 5 5.41 6.06 -10.61
C LYS A 5 6.07 4.73 -10.94
N ARG A 6 5.66 3.63 -10.34
CA ARG A 6 6.36 2.34 -10.49
C ARG A 6 5.50 1.13 -10.13
N THR A 7 5.95 -0.02 -10.60
CA THR A 7 5.46 -1.31 -10.10
C THR A 7 6.27 -1.69 -8.85
N VAL A 8 5.59 -2.22 -7.83
CA VAL A 8 6.21 -2.69 -6.58
C VAL A 8 5.80 -4.13 -6.28
N ALA A 9 6.73 -4.89 -5.72
CA ALA A 9 6.46 -6.18 -5.12
C ALA A 9 6.20 -5.99 -3.62
N LEU A 10 5.06 -6.49 -3.14
CA LEU A 10 4.72 -6.49 -1.72
C LEU A 10 4.96 -7.91 -1.19
N LEU A 11 5.85 -8.02 -0.20
CA LEU A 11 6.04 -9.27 0.53
C LEU A 11 4.91 -9.41 1.54
N VAL A 12 4.23 -10.55 1.50
CA VAL A 12 3.10 -10.87 2.40
C VAL A 12 3.24 -12.31 2.90
N ASP A 13 2.71 -12.59 4.08
CA ASP A 13 2.73 -13.95 4.65
C ASP A 13 1.86 -14.92 3.86
N SER A 14 0.70 -14.46 3.40
CA SER A 14 -0.25 -15.25 2.61
C SER A 14 -1.20 -14.35 1.83
N VAL A 15 -1.75 -14.88 0.74
CA VAL A 15 -2.84 -14.24 -0.01
C VAL A 15 -4.17 -14.91 0.33
N GLY A 16 -5.20 -14.09 0.54
CA GLY A 16 -6.58 -14.57 0.73
C GLY A 16 -7.34 -14.68 -0.60
N ASP A 17 -8.64 -14.96 -0.50
CA ASP A 17 -9.55 -15.01 -1.65
C ASP A 17 -9.92 -13.61 -2.17
N VAL A 18 -10.39 -13.57 -3.42
CA VAL A 18 -11.00 -12.37 -4.00
C VAL A 18 -12.47 -12.34 -3.64
N ILE A 19 -12.91 -11.25 -3.00
CA ILE A 19 -14.30 -11.05 -2.58
C ILE A 19 -14.87 -9.80 -3.25
N GLU A 20 -16.15 -9.85 -3.61
CA GLU A 20 -16.87 -8.70 -4.15
C GLU A 20 -17.63 -8.01 -3.02
N ILE A 21 -17.40 -6.71 -2.85
CA ILE A 21 -17.95 -5.91 -1.76
C ILE A 21 -18.66 -4.68 -2.35
N PRO A 22 -19.94 -4.46 -2.02
CA PRO A 22 -20.63 -3.22 -2.36
C PRO A 22 -19.94 -2.01 -1.71
N GLU A 23 -19.81 -0.91 -2.45
CA GLU A 23 -19.13 0.31 -2.01
C GLU A 23 -19.74 0.88 -0.72
N GLU A 24 -21.05 0.72 -0.53
CA GLU A 24 -21.76 1.20 0.67
C GLU A 24 -21.35 0.46 1.96
N LYS A 25 -20.71 -0.71 1.83
CA LYS A 25 -20.15 -1.45 2.96
C LYS A 25 -18.73 -1.02 3.32
N ILE A 26 -18.10 -0.18 2.50
CA ILE A 26 -16.77 0.37 2.76
C ILE A 26 -16.93 1.57 3.68
N ILE A 27 -16.32 1.49 4.87
CA ILE A 27 -16.24 2.62 5.79
C ILE A 27 -14.94 3.36 5.49
N ALA A 28 -15.03 4.61 5.05
CA ALA A 28 -13.87 5.44 4.77
C ALA A 28 -13.00 5.61 6.02
N ALA A 29 -11.68 5.54 5.87
CA ALA A 29 -10.76 5.55 7.01
C ALA A 29 -10.90 6.83 7.87
N GLU A 30 -11.20 7.96 7.24
CA GLU A 30 -11.41 9.25 7.89
C GLU A 30 -12.61 9.26 8.87
N GLN A 31 -13.57 8.34 8.67
CA GLN A 31 -14.73 8.18 9.57
C GLN A 31 -14.40 7.33 10.80
N ILE A 32 -13.26 6.63 10.80
CA ILE A 32 -12.83 5.74 11.88
C ILE A 32 -11.79 6.45 12.75
N LEU A 33 -10.69 6.88 12.15
CA LEU A 33 -9.55 7.54 12.81
C LEU A 33 -8.81 8.39 11.79
N SER A 34 -8.69 9.69 12.05
CA SER A 34 -8.03 10.64 11.14
C SER A 34 -6.52 10.39 10.97
N GLU A 35 -5.91 9.56 11.81
CA GLU A 35 -4.48 9.22 11.80
C GLU A 35 -4.14 8.01 10.92
N LEU A 36 -5.13 7.37 10.29
CA LEU A 36 -4.92 6.24 9.38
C LEU A 36 -4.52 6.71 7.97
N GLU A 37 -3.39 7.41 7.87
CA GLU A 37 -2.94 8.11 6.66
C GLU A 37 -2.73 7.19 5.43
N TYR A 38 -2.58 5.87 5.67
CA TYR A 38 -2.28 4.85 4.66
C TYR A 38 -3.44 3.90 4.34
N VAL A 39 -4.62 4.14 4.94
CA VAL A 39 -5.81 3.32 4.77
C VAL A 39 -6.83 4.15 4.01
N GLU A 40 -7.35 3.61 2.91
CA GLU A 40 -8.46 4.21 2.17
C GLU A 40 -9.78 3.96 2.88
N GLY A 41 -9.96 2.72 3.35
CA GLY A 41 -11.17 2.32 4.04
C GLY A 41 -11.07 0.96 4.72
N VAL A 42 -12.15 0.58 5.37
CA VAL A 42 -12.27 -0.66 6.12
C VAL A 42 -13.57 -1.34 5.74
N VAL A 43 -13.50 -2.65 5.55
CA VAL A 43 -14.65 -3.51 5.30
C VAL A 43 -14.76 -4.54 6.42
N LYS A 44 -15.97 -4.69 6.96
CA LYS A 44 -16.31 -5.80 7.85
C LYS A 44 -16.80 -6.99 7.02
N THR A 45 -16.12 -8.12 7.14
CA THR A 45 -16.48 -9.39 6.50
C THR A 45 -16.94 -10.39 7.56
N GLU A 46 -17.48 -11.54 7.14
CA GLU A 46 -17.84 -12.62 8.08
C GLU A 46 -16.61 -13.17 8.83
N GLY A 47 -15.44 -13.11 8.20
CA GLY A 47 -14.15 -13.52 8.76
C GLY A 47 -13.45 -12.45 9.60
N GLY A 48 -14.05 -11.26 9.77
CA GLY A 48 -13.50 -10.18 10.58
C GLY A 48 -13.45 -8.84 9.86
N MET A 49 -12.26 -8.25 9.77
CA MET A 49 -12.05 -6.90 9.25
C MET A 49 -10.94 -6.92 8.21
N VAL A 50 -11.18 -6.25 7.08
CA VAL A 50 -10.22 -6.08 5.99
C VAL A 50 -9.91 -4.59 5.86
N LEU A 51 -8.64 -4.24 5.88
CA LEU A 51 -8.17 -2.88 5.62
C LEU A 51 -7.86 -2.74 4.13
N ILE A 52 -8.38 -1.68 3.53
CA ILE A 52 -8.12 -1.30 2.15
C ILE A 52 -7.02 -0.25 2.18
N HIS A 53 -5.83 -0.59 1.68
CA HIS A 53 -4.69 0.32 1.64
C HIS A 53 -4.66 1.10 0.33
N ASP A 54 -4.47 2.42 0.45
CA ASP A 54 -4.13 3.27 -0.69
C ASP A 54 -2.62 3.18 -0.91
N LEU A 55 -2.19 2.47 -1.96
CA LEU A 55 -0.76 2.28 -2.25
C LEU A 55 -0.02 3.56 -2.63
N GLU A 56 -0.72 4.59 -3.09
CA GLU A 56 -0.12 5.90 -3.38
C GLU A 56 0.21 6.64 -2.08
N LYS A 57 -0.66 6.52 -1.07
CA LYS A 57 -0.40 7.10 0.26
C LYS A 57 0.53 6.23 1.09
N PHE A 58 0.43 4.90 0.95
CA PHE A 58 1.18 3.89 1.69
C PHE A 58 2.69 4.09 1.58
N LEU A 59 3.17 4.49 0.40
CA LEU A 59 4.52 5.01 0.26
C LEU A 59 4.48 6.52 0.44
N SER A 60 4.79 7.00 1.65
CA SER A 60 4.91 8.43 1.87
C SER A 60 5.95 9.03 0.92
N ARG A 61 5.85 10.33 0.63
CA ARG A 61 6.86 11.01 -0.21
C ARG A 61 8.29 10.84 0.31
N HIS A 62 8.44 10.65 1.62
CA HIS A 62 9.74 10.41 2.23
C HIS A 62 10.25 9.00 1.96
N GLU A 63 9.42 7.98 2.14
CA GLU A 63 9.76 6.58 1.85
C GLU A 63 10.01 6.36 0.36
N GLU A 64 9.22 7.00 -0.49
CA GLU A 64 9.43 6.94 -1.93
C GLU A 64 10.78 7.54 -2.32
N LYS A 65 11.15 8.68 -1.73
CA LYS A 65 12.46 9.31 -1.94
C LYS A 65 13.59 8.44 -1.40
N ALA A 66 13.44 7.87 -0.22
CA ALA A 66 14.45 6.97 0.36
C ALA A 66 14.65 5.72 -0.52
N LEU A 67 13.55 5.19 -1.08
CA LEU A 67 13.60 4.09 -2.03
C LEU A 67 14.28 4.50 -3.35
N ASP A 68 14.01 5.68 -3.87
CA ASP A 68 14.69 6.23 -5.06
C ASP A 68 16.20 6.32 -4.85
N GLU A 69 16.62 6.92 -3.73
CA GLU A 69 18.03 7.07 -3.36
C GLU A 69 18.72 5.70 -3.21
N ALA A 70 18.05 4.72 -2.61
CA ALA A 70 18.57 3.35 -2.46
C ALA A 70 18.72 2.64 -3.81
N LEU A 71 17.73 2.74 -4.70
CA LEU A 71 17.78 2.15 -6.04
C LEU A 71 18.87 2.80 -6.90
N GLU A 72 19.02 4.13 -6.82
CA GLU A 72 20.11 4.82 -7.51
C GLU A 72 21.49 4.41 -7.01
N ALA A 73 21.64 4.17 -5.70
CA ALA A 73 22.89 3.71 -5.13
C ALA A 73 23.27 2.31 -5.64
N LEU A 74 22.34 1.35 -5.65
CA LEU A 74 22.56 0.01 -6.20
C LEU A 74 22.95 0.05 -7.68
N ASN A 75 22.27 0.88 -8.48
CA ASN A 75 22.57 1.05 -9.90
C ASN A 75 23.93 1.73 -10.16
N ARG A 76 24.54 2.39 -9.17
CA ARG A 76 25.89 2.97 -9.29
C ARG A 76 26.96 1.94 -8.93
N ASP A 77 26.71 1.09 -7.95
CA ASP A 77 27.61 0.00 -7.58
C ASP A 77 27.73 -1.05 -8.70
N GLU A 78 26.62 -1.43 -9.35
CA GLU A 78 26.64 -2.37 -10.49
C GLU A 78 27.36 -1.85 -11.75
N ARG A 79 27.69 -0.54 -11.82
CA ARG A 79 28.39 0.08 -12.96
C ARG A 79 29.88 0.34 -12.70
N GLN A 80 30.35 0.08 -11.47
CA GLN A 80 31.77 0.23 -11.10
C GLN A 80 32.54 -1.10 -11.02
N ASP A 81 31.82 -2.23 -11.10
CA ASP A 81 32.37 -3.59 -11.34
C ASP A 81 32.36 -3.95 -12.83
#